data_AF-A0A382BYT3-F1
#
_entry.id   AF-A0A382BYT3-F1
#
_cell.length_a   1.000
_cell.length_b   1.000
_cell.length_c   1.000
_cell.angle_alpha   90.00
_cell.angle_beta   90.00
_cell.angle_gamma   90.00
#
_symmetry.space_group_name_H-M   'P 1'
#
loop_
_entity.id
_entity.type
_entity.pdbx_description
1 polymer ?
#
loop_
_entity_poly.entity_id
_entity_poly.type
_entity_poly.pdbx_seq_one_letter_code
_entity_poly.pdbx_strand_id
1 'polypeptide(L)' 'MINVNRLIHYRYERLQQQIALHRCDAALLFSSMNLRYASETLYAAITNMHSPTRAIFVPAEGKA' A
#
# COMPACT_ATOMS: atom_id res chain seq x y z
N MET A 1 -0.67 -4.79 23.85
CA MET A 1 0.27 -4.37 22.77
C MET A 1 -0.27 -4.85 21.44
N ILE A 2 -0.20 -4.02 20.39
CA ILE A 2 -0.62 -4.38 19.03
C ILE A 2 0.49 -5.19 18.35
N ASN A 3 0.14 -6.29 17.69
CA ASN A 3 1.07 -7.03 16.84
C ASN A 3 1.20 -6.32 15.48
N VAL A 4 2.35 -5.69 15.24
CA VAL A 4 2.60 -4.90 14.02
C VAL A 4 2.53 -5.78 12.78
N ASN A 5 3.19 -6.94 12.77
CA ASN A 5 3.16 -7.84 11.60
C ASN A 5 1.74 -8.23 11.20
N ARG A 6 0.88 -8.53 12.18
CA ARG A 6 -0.53 -8.83 11.92
C ARG A 6 -1.28 -7.64 11.30
N LEU A 7 -0.98 -6.42 11.74
CA LEU A 7 -1.58 -5.20 11.20
C LEU A 7 -1.18 -4.97 9.73
N ILE A 8 0.08 -5.21 9.39
CA ILE A 8 0.59 -5.06 8.01
C ILE A 8 -0.14 -6.03 7.08
N HIS A 9 -0.19 -7.30 7.46
CA HIS A 9 -0.90 -8.32 6.68
C HIS A 9 -2.37 -7.98 6.49
N TYR A 10 -3.06 -7.57 7.56
CA TYR A 10 -4.45 -7.14 7.48
C TYR A 10 -4.67 -5.97 6.51
N ARG A 11 -3.79 -4.95 6.54
CA ARG A 11 -3.89 -3.79 5.64
C ARG A 11 -3.68 -4.18 4.18
N TYR A 12 -2.69 -5.03 3.91
CA TYR A 12 -2.39 -5.50 2.58
C TYR A 12 -3.54 -6.34 2.00
N GLU A 13 -4.04 -7.33 2.76
CA GLU A 13 -5.19 -8.16 2.36
C GLU A 13 -6.44 -7.31 2.11
N ARG A 14 -6.71 -6.33 2.98
CA ARG A 14 -7.84 -5.41 2.79
C ARG A 14 -7.68 -4.59 1.52
N LEU A 15 -6.48 -4.11 1.22
CA LEU A 15 -6.21 -3.35 -0.01
C LEU A 15 -6.49 -4.21 -1.25
N GLN A 16 -6.03 -5.46 -1.26
CA GLN A 16 -6.32 -6.42 -2.32
C GLN A 16 -7.82 -6.68 -2.49
N GLN A 17 -8.55 -6.86 -1.39
CA GLN A 17 -10.01 -7.00 -1.42
C GLN A 17 -10.71 -5.80 -2.06
N GLN A 18 -10.24 -4.56 -1.79
CA GLN A 18 -10.81 -3.37 -2.42
C GLN A 18 -10.51 -3.33 -3.91
N ILE A 19 -9.30 -3.69 -4.33
CA ILE A 19 -8.91 -3.77 -5.75
C ILE A 19 -9.83 -4.75 -6.48
N ALA A 20 -10.00 -5.97 -5.93
CA ALA A 20 -10.88 -6.99 -6.49
C ALA A 20 -12.35 -6.57 -6.51
N LEU A 21 -12.86 -5.94 -5.43
CA LEU A 21 -14.24 -5.43 -5.35
C LEU A 21 -14.56 -4.44 -6.46
N HIS A 22 -13.58 -3.62 -6.85
CA HIS A 22 -13.72 -2.64 -7.92
C HIS A 22 -13.41 -3.19 -9.32
N ARG A 23 -13.19 -4.52 -9.45
CA ARG A 23 -12.85 -5.19 -10.71
C ARG A 23 -11.58 -4.65 -11.38
N CYS A 24 -10.60 -4.28 -10.56
CA CYS A 24 -9.26 -3.91 -11.03
C CYS A 24 -8.31 -5.10 -10.87
N ASP A 25 -7.32 -5.23 -11.76
CA ASP A 25 -6.29 -6.28 -11.64
C ASP A 25 -5.18 -5.90 -10.64
N ALA A 26 -4.96 -4.60 -10.45
CA ALA A 26 -3.93 -4.06 -9.57
C ALA A 26 -4.15 -2.57 -9.24
N ALA A 27 -3.37 -2.05 -8.30
CA ALA A 27 -3.22 -0.63 -8.02
C ALA A 27 -1.76 -0.20 -8.06
N LEU A 28 -1.49 0.96 -8.66
CA LEU A 28 -0.20 1.65 -8.60
C LEU A 28 -0.35 2.91 -7.75
N LEU A 29 0.31 2.93 -6.59
CA LEU A 29 0.12 3.96 -5.57
C LEU A 29 1.38 4.82 -5.45
N PHE A 30 1.21 6.14 -5.45
CA PHE A 30 2.32 7.11 -5.36
C PHE A 30 2.29 7.95 -4.07
N SER A 31 1.14 8.05 -3.40
CA SER A 31 1.05 8.86 -2.19
C SER A 31 1.85 8.22 -1.05
N SER A 32 2.62 9.03 -0.32
CA SER A 32 3.45 8.54 0.79
C SER A 32 2.62 7.83 1.88
N MET A 33 1.35 8.22 2.06
CA MET A 33 0.43 7.55 2.96
C MET A 33 0.00 6.17 2.46
N ASN A 34 -0.26 6.02 1.15
CA ASN A 34 -0.62 4.73 0.57
C ASN A 34 0.57 3.76 0.58
N LEU A 35 1.78 4.25 0.30
CA LEU A 35 3.01 3.46 0.40
C LEU A 35 3.19 2.91 1.83
N ARG A 36 3.00 3.77 2.83
CA ARG A 36 3.05 3.36 4.23
C ARG A 36 1.93 2.37 4.57
N TYR A 37 0.71 2.59 4.11
CA TYR A 37 -0.40 1.70 4.40
C TYR A 37 -0.17 0.28 3.83
N ALA A 38 0.38 0.19 2.62
CA ALA A 38 0.60 -1.07 1.92
C ALA A 38 1.87 -1.82 2.39
N SER A 39 2.90 -1.12 2.90
CA SER A 39 4.22 -1.72 3.17
C SER A 39 4.88 -1.34 4.50
N GLU A 40 4.24 -0.49 5.31
CA GLU A 40 4.81 0.23 6.47
C GLU A 40 6.08 1.05 6.18
N THR A 41 6.51 1.13 4.92
CA THR A 41 7.71 1.88 4.56
C THR A 41 7.38 3.37 4.56
N LEU A 42 8.21 4.15 5.26
CA LEU A 42 8.15 5.60 5.26
C LEU A 42 9.51 6.14 4.79
N TYR A 43 9.50 6.90 3.70
CA TYR A 43 10.69 7.55 3.17
C TYR A 43 10.36 8.96 2.71
N ALA A 44 11.07 9.95 3.25
CA ALA A 44 10.94 11.37 2.90
C ALA A 44 9.47 11.80 2.70
N ALA A 45 8.59 11.49 3.66
CA ALA A 45 7.14 11.48 3.44
C ALA A 45 6.58 12.83 2.98
N ILE A 46 7.10 13.93 3.54
CA ILE A 46 6.73 15.30 3.19
C ILE A 46 7.21 15.62 1.78
N THR A 47 8.47 15.36 1.46
CA THR A 47 9.01 15.55 0.11
C THR A 47 8.22 14.73 -0.92
N ASN A 48 7.91 13.47 -0.62
CA ASN A 48 7.14 12.58 -1.50
C ASN A 48 5.68 12.98 -1.66
N MET A 49 5.11 13.81 -0.77
CA MET A 49 3.79 14.42 -1.00
C MET A 49 3.83 15.50 -2.09
N HIS A 50 4.96 16.18 -2.26
CA HIS A 50 5.13 17.27 -3.24
C HIS A 50 5.85 16.82 -4.52
N SER A 51 6.61 15.72 -4.45
CA SER A 51 7.37 15.19 -5.58
C SER A 51 7.36 13.66 -5.52
N PRO A 52 6.54 12.97 -6.34
CA PRO A 52 6.35 11.53 -6.23
C PRO A 52 7.56 10.78 -6.79
N THR A 53 8.55 10.50 -5.94
CA THR A 53 9.78 9.77 -6.32
C THR A 53 9.70 8.27 -6.05
N ARG A 54 8.62 7.81 -5.40
CA ARG A 54 8.39 6.39 -5.08
C ARG A 54 6.97 5.98 -5.45
N ALA A 55 6.84 4.71 -5.82
CA ALA A 55 5.57 4.05 -6.08
C ALA A 55 5.58 2.63 -5.50
N ILE A 56 4.38 2.08 -5.29
CA ILE A 56 4.21 0.65 -4.98
C ILE A 56 3.12 0.08 -5.89
N PHE A 57 3.43 -1.09 -6.45
CA PHE A 57 2.48 -1.91 -7.20
C PHE A 57 1.85 -2.94 -6.26
N VAL A 58 0.53 -3.06 -6.28
CA VAL A 58 -0.23 -4.03 -5.48
C VAL A 58 -1.19 -4.78 -6.40
N PRO A 59 -1.00 -6.08 -6.65
CA PRO A 59 -1.94 -6.89 -7.44
C PRO A 59 -3.20 -7.19 -6.62
N ALA A 60 -4.32 -7.49 -7.30
CA ALA A 60 -5.57 -7.90 -6.68
C ALA A 60 -5.46 -9.21 -5.89
N GLU A 61 -4.49 -10.07 -6.24
CA GLU A 61 -4.21 -11.34 -5.58
C GLU A 61 -2.70 -11.63 -5.59
N GLY A 62 -2.23 -12.38 -4.59
CA GLY A 62 -0.83 -12.79 -4.50
C GLY A 62 0.07 -11.75 -3.85
N LYS A 63 1.37 -11.82 -4.12
CA LYS A 63 2.38 -10.88 -3.62
C LYS A 63 3.12 -10.28 -4.81
N ALA A 64 3.42 -8.99 -4.71
CA ALA A 64 4.31 -8.27 -5.64
C ALA A 64 5.79 -8.54 -5.32
#